data_AF-Q9YFI2-F1
#
_entry.id   AF-Q9YFI2-F1
#
_cell.length_a   1.000
_cell.length_b   1.000
_cell.length_c   1.000
_cell.angle_alpha   90.00
_cell.angle_beta   90.00
_cell.angle_gamma   90.00
#
_symmetry.space_group_name_H-M   'P 1'
#
loop_
_entity.id
_entity.type
_entity.pdbx_description
1 polymer ?
#
loop_
_entity_poly.entity_id
_entity_poly.type
_entity_poly.pdbx_seq_one_letter_code
_entity_poly.pdbx_strand_id
1 'polypeptide(L)'
;MDRDVIGPTECDEYREQRNSKINDEWNLLIEDKNVFANTYIIVSTAVDLYREALSAYQNGAYMAAILMSGVALEALVYDLVAALRGYVKCYEGNIYEAELDSNVYKWVRLDSALQELKNSGIINKPLERRFYRAREMRNLVAHYAQKRQKRLRESIAEIIKAREDRKTYAIIKGLEKGLWATEEEALNTLKETAWILKALIERAYKEFCY
;
A
#
# COMPACT_ATOMS: atom_id res chain seq x y z
N MET A 1 43.93 10.91 0.96
CA MET A 1 42.61 10.31 0.65
C MET A 1 41.67 10.77 1.73
N ASP A 2 40.99 11.88 1.48
CA ASP A 2 39.88 12.30 2.34
C ASP A 2 38.79 11.25 2.22
N ARG A 3 38.40 10.68 3.36
CA ARG A 3 37.21 9.85 3.45
C ARG A 3 36.06 10.83 3.46
N ASP A 4 35.30 10.91 2.37
CA ASP A 4 33.98 11.51 2.40
C ASP A 4 33.18 10.80 3.49
N VAL A 5 33.06 11.45 4.64
CA VAL A 5 32.14 11.03 5.68
C VAL A 5 30.77 11.28 5.09
N ILE A 6 30.08 10.21 4.70
CA ILE A 6 28.65 10.24 4.42
C ILE A 6 27.99 10.56 5.77
N GLY A 7 27.86 11.85 6.06
CA GLY A 7 27.09 12.35 7.20
C GLY A 7 25.60 12.04 7.00
N PRO A 8 24.80 12.12 8.07
CA PRO A 8 23.35 12.02 7.94
C PRO A 8 22.88 12.99 6.86
N THR A 9 22.09 12.46 5.92
CA THR A 9 21.47 13.32 4.89
C THR A 9 20.38 14.16 5.56
N GLU A 10 19.96 15.29 4.97
CA GLU A 10 18.78 16.05 5.46
C GLU A 10 17.54 15.15 5.69
N CYS A 11 17.49 13.97 5.07
CA CYS A 11 16.47 12.96 5.32
C CYS A 11 16.45 12.41 6.76
N ASP A 12 17.58 12.36 7.47
CA ASP A 12 17.68 11.81 8.82
C ASP A 12 17.13 12.77 9.88
N GLU A 13 17.25 14.09 9.68
CA GLU A 13 16.76 15.11 10.64
C GLU A 13 15.24 15.05 10.83
N TYR A 14 14.51 14.69 9.77
CA TYR A 14 13.05 14.57 9.81
C TYR A 14 12.56 13.12 9.99
N ARG A 15 13.48 12.15 10.08
CA ARG A 15 13.15 10.72 10.20
C ARG A 15 12.44 10.40 11.50
N GLU A 16 12.89 10.97 12.62
CA GLU A 16 12.24 10.76 13.92
C GLU A 16 10.82 11.32 13.95
N GLN A 17 10.61 12.50 13.35
CA GLN A 17 9.27 13.10 13.24
C GLN A 17 8.33 12.28 12.35
N ARG A 18 8.84 11.71 11.25
CA ARG A 18 8.03 10.80 10.40
C ARG A 18 7.77 9.47 11.10
N ASN A 19 8.73 8.97 11.86
CA ASN A 19 8.57 7.73 12.63
C ASN A 19 7.47 7.85 13.69
N SER A 20 7.43 8.97 14.43
CA SER A 20 6.35 9.19 15.40
C SER A 20 4.98 9.25 14.74
N LYS A 21 4.88 9.81 13.52
CA LYS A 21 3.62 9.89 12.75
C LYS A 21 3.09 8.55 12.25
N ILE A 22 3.93 7.51 12.15
CA ILE A 22 3.53 6.21 11.59
C ILE A 22 3.52 5.07 12.62
N ASN A 23 3.96 5.33 13.84
CA ASN A 23 4.05 4.33 14.90
C ASN A 23 2.65 3.85 15.30
N ASP A 24 1.67 4.75 15.30
CA ASP A 24 0.28 4.45 15.63
C ASP A 24 -0.37 3.50 14.61
N GLU A 25 0.07 3.55 13.35
CA GLU A 25 -0.43 2.77 12.24
C GLU A 25 0.06 1.33 12.30
N TRP A 26 1.32 1.13 12.69
CA TRP A 26 1.82 -0.21 13.03
C TRP A 26 1.10 -0.76 14.25
N ASN A 27 0.97 0.05 15.31
CA ASN A 27 0.29 -0.35 16.54
C ASN A 27 -1.19 -0.69 16.31
N LEU A 28 -1.87 0.02 15.41
CA LEU A 28 -3.23 -0.27 15.00
C LEU A 28 -3.35 -1.68 14.41
N LEU A 29 -2.42 -2.06 13.51
CA LEU A 29 -2.43 -3.36 12.86
C LEU A 29 -2.24 -4.52 13.86
N ILE A 30 -1.41 -4.31 14.89
CA ILE A 30 -1.06 -5.34 15.88
C ILE A 30 -1.81 -5.19 17.21
N GLU A 31 -2.84 -4.34 17.27
CA GLU A 31 -3.55 -3.98 18.51
C GLU A 31 -4.12 -5.23 19.20
N ASP A 32 -4.78 -6.10 18.43
CA ASP A 32 -5.14 -7.44 18.90
C ASP A 32 -4.00 -8.40 18.61
N LYS A 33 -3.09 -8.51 19.59
CA LYS A 33 -1.90 -9.35 19.50
C LYS A 33 -2.22 -10.83 19.24
N ASN A 34 -3.34 -11.32 19.76
CA ASN A 34 -3.71 -12.73 19.61
C ASN A 34 -4.18 -13.00 18.18
N VAL A 35 -5.09 -12.16 17.67
CA VAL A 35 -5.56 -12.25 16.29
C VAL A 35 -4.40 -12.10 15.31
N PHE A 36 -3.54 -11.08 15.53
CA PHE A 36 -2.39 -10.83 14.67
C PHE A 36 -1.41 -12.00 14.67
N ALA A 37 -0.98 -12.48 15.84
CA ALA A 37 -0.02 -13.57 15.95
C ALA A 37 -0.54 -14.87 15.32
N ASN A 38 -1.81 -15.21 15.58
CA ASN A 38 -2.43 -16.42 15.04
C ASN A 38 -2.62 -16.36 13.53
N THR A 39 -2.95 -15.19 12.97
CA THR A 39 -3.16 -15.08 11.52
C THR A 39 -1.87 -14.92 10.72
N TYR A 40 -0.75 -14.58 11.36
CA TYR A 40 0.51 -14.27 10.66
C TYR A 40 1.01 -15.39 9.75
N ILE A 41 0.76 -16.66 10.09
CA ILE A 41 1.11 -17.81 9.23
C ILE A 41 0.44 -17.75 7.85
N ILE A 42 -0.74 -17.10 7.76
CA ILE A 42 -1.47 -16.88 6.51
C ILE A 42 -1.05 -15.56 5.87
N VAL A 43 -0.97 -14.48 6.65
CA VAL A 43 -0.92 -13.10 6.13
C VAL A 43 0.47 -12.44 6.17
N SER A 44 1.51 -13.19 6.50
CA SER A 44 2.88 -12.68 6.69
C SER A 44 3.37 -11.82 5.51
N THR A 45 3.12 -12.26 4.28
CA THR A 45 3.52 -11.53 3.06
C THR A 45 2.96 -10.11 3.05
N ALA A 46 1.66 -9.95 3.27
CA ALA A 46 1.02 -8.64 3.30
C ALA A 46 1.54 -7.74 4.44
N VAL A 47 1.74 -8.32 5.62
CA VAL A 47 2.25 -7.60 6.80
C VAL A 47 3.68 -7.11 6.57
N ASP A 48 4.54 -7.94 6.00
CA ASP A 48 5.93 -7.58 5.73
C ASP A 48 6.01 -6.49 4.66
N LEU A 49 5.20 -6.59 3.60
CA LEU A 49 5.08 -5.54 2.57
C LEU A 49 4.58 -4.21 3.16
N TYR A 50 3.63 -4.26 4.09
CA TYR A 50 3.17 -3.07 4.78
C TYR A 50 4.26 -2.45 5.66
N ARG A 51 5.07 -3.28 6.34
CA ARG A 51 6.22 -2.83 7.12
C ARG A 51 7.26 -2.13 6.24
N GLU A 52 7.49 -2.64 5.03
CA GLU A 52 8.32 -1.95 4.04
C GLU A 52 7.70 -0.64 3.54
N ALA A 53 6.38 -0.55 3.44
CA ALA A 53 5.69 0.72 3.12
C ALA A 53 5.93 1.79 4.20
N LEU A 54 5.87 1.39 5.48
CA LEU A 54 6.19 2.25 6.62
C LEU A 54 7.66 2.71 6.57
N SER A 55 8.59 1.80 6.29
CA SER A 55 10.01 2.11 6.11
C SER A 55 10.25 3.10 4.96
N ALA A 56 9.59 2.90 3.82
CA ALA A 56 9.66 3.83 2.68
C ALA A 56 9.20 5.24 3.08
N TYR A 57 8.13 5.36 3.86
CA TYR A 57 7.65 6.65 4.36
C TYR A 57 8.63 7.32 5.33
N GLN A 58 9.20 6.55 6.28
CA GLN A 58 10.23 7.07 7.20
C GLN A 58 11.40 7.70 6.46
N ASN A 59 11.76 7.14 5.30
CA ASN A 59 12.85 7.61 4.45
C ASN A 59 12.42 8.71 3.43
N GLY A 60 11.19 9.21 3.50
CA GLY A 60 10.69 10.26 2.59
C GLY A 60 10.31 9.75 1.19
N ALA A 61 10.30 8.44 0.96
CA ALA A 61 9.95 7.82 -0.32
C ALA A 61 8.42 7.63 -0.45
N TYR A 62 7.67 8.72 -0.41
CA TYR A 62 6.19 8.74 -0.31
C TYR A 62 5.47 7.99 -1.43
N MET A 63 5.96 8.09 -2.67
CA MET A 63 5.41 7.31 -3.78
C MET A 63 5.63 5.80 -3.60
N ALA A 64 6.81 5.40 -3.12
CA ALA A 64 7.10 4.00 -2.82
C ALA A 64 6.21 3.50 -1.67
N ALA A 65 6.00 4.31 -0.63
CA ALA A 65 5.09 3.98 0.46
C ALA A 65 3.65 3.74 -0.04
N ILE A 66 3.13 4.59 -0.92
CA ILE A 66 1.80 4.42 -1.54
C ILE A 66 1.73 3.17 -2.41
N LEU A 67 2.77 2.92 -3.23
CA LEU A 67 2.84 1.72 -4.08
C LEU A 67 2.81 0.45 -3.23
N MET A 68 3.69 0.38 -2.22
CA MET A 68 3.82 -0.77 -1.33
C MET A 68 2.55 -0.99 -0.50
N SER A 69 1.88 0.09 -0.08
CA SER A 69 0.57 0.01 0.59
C SER A 69 -0.47 -0.72 -0.26
N GLY A 70 -0.57 -0.37 -1.55
CA GLY A 70 -1.50 -1.07 -2.46
C GLY A 70 -1.08 -2.51 -2.73
N VAL A 71 0.22 -2.80 -2.83
CA VAL A 71 0.72 -4.17 -3.02
C VAL A 71 0.44 -5.03 -1.77
N ALA A 72 0.59 -4.49 -0.57
CA ALA A 72 0.25 -5.17 0.68
C ALA A 72 -1.23 -5.55 0.74
N LEU A 73 -2.12 -4.65 0.30
CA LEU A 73 -3.56 -4.94 0.23
C LEU A 73 -3.88 -6.05 -0.78
N GLU A 74 -3.30 -6.00 -1.98
CA GLU A 74 -3.50 -7.05 -2.99
C GLU A 74 -2.93 -8.40 -2.52
N ALA A 75 -1.75 -8.40 -1.89
CA ALA A 75 -1.15 -9.58 -1.28
C ALA A 75 -2.08 -10.19 -0.22
N LEU A 76 -2.64 -9.37 0.69
CA LEU A 76 -3.56 -9.86 1.71
C LEU A 76 -4.77 -10.55 1.08
N VAL A 77 -5.36 -9.96 0.04
CA VAL A 77 -6.51 -10.57 -0.64
C VAL A 77 -6.15 -11.93 -1.22
N TYR A 78 -4.97 -12.06 -1.83
CA TYR A 78 -4.50 -13.33 -2.38
C TYR A 78 -4.20 -14.35 -1.28
N ASP A 79 -3.49 -13.96 -0.22
CA ASP A 79 -3.17 -14.82 0.92
C ASP A 79 -4.46 -15.40 1.56
N LEU A 80 -5.47 -14.54 1.77
CA LEU A 80 -6.75 -14.95 2.35
C LEU A 80 -7.54 -15.90 1.46
N VAL A 81 -7.55 -15.68 0.14
CA VAL A 81 -8.21 -16.60 -0.81
C VAL A 81 -7.44 -17.92 -0.93
N ALA A 82 -6.12 -17.87 -0.91
CA ALA A 82 -5.28 -19.06 -0.90
C ALA A 82 -5.51 -19.89 0.38
N ALA A 83 -5.76 -19.25 1.51
CA ALA A 83 -6.17 -19.91 2.75
C ALA A 83 -7.58 -20.52 2.66
N LEU A 84 -8.56 -19.79 2.12
CA LEU A 84 -9.93 -20.31 1.93
C LEU A 84 -10.00 -21.56 1.05
N ARG A 85 -9.15 -21.61 0.01
CA ARG A 85 -9.09 -22.74 -0.93
C ARG A 85 -8.16 -23.85 -0.49
N GLY A 86 -7.21 -23.52 0.38
CA GLY A 86 -6.23 -24.44 0.92
C GLY A 86 -6.74 -25.14 2.17
N TYR A 87 -5.84 -25.30 3.13
CA TYR A 87 -6.11 -25.92 4.42
C TYR A 87 -5.74 -24.96 5.55
N VAL A 88 -6.62 -24.77 6.52
CA VAL A 88 -6.35 -24.01 7.74
C VAL A 88 -6.84 -24.80 8.93
N LYS A 89 -5.98 -24.97 9.93
CA LYS A 89 -6.31 -25.71 11.15
C LYS A 89 -6.31 -24.77 12.35
N CYS A 90 -7.50 -24.56 12.91
CA CYS A 90 -7.68 -23.78 14.13
C CYS A 90 -8.11 -24.67 15.30
N TYR A 91 -7.49 -24.47 16.47
CA TYR A 91 -7.86 -25.15 17.72
C TYR A 91 -7.79 -24.16 18.88
N GLU A 92 -8.88 -24.07 19.66
CA GLU A 92 -9.01 -23.13 20.78
C GLU A 92 -8.65 -21.67 20.41
N GLY A 93 -9.01 -21.25 19.19
CA GLY A 93 -8.71 -19.92 18.67
C GLY A 93 -7.27 -19.73 18.17
N ASN A 94 -6.45 -20.77 18.09
CA ASN A 94 -5.09 -20.65 17.56
C ASN A 94 -4.98 -21.35 16.21
N ILE A 95 -4.49 -20.63 15.19
CA ILE A 95 -4.15 -21.20 13.89
C ILE A 95 -2.71 -21.68 13.98
N TYR A 96 -2.51 -23.00 13.99
CA TYR A 96 -1.19 -23.60 14.15
C TYR A 96 -0.65 -24.20 12.85
N GLU A 97 -1.51 -24.34 11.85
CA GLU A 97 -1.16 -24.92 10.56
C GLU A 97 -2.02 -24.29 9.47
N ALA A 98 -1.36 -23.88 8.38
CA ALA A 98 -2.02 -23.41 7.17
C ALA A 98 -1.21 -23.86 5.94
N GLU A 99 -1.90 -24.44 4.96
CA GLU A 99 -1.36 -24.74 3.63
C GLU A 99 -2.12 -23.89 2.61
N LEU A 100 -1.46 -22.93 2.00
CA LEU A 100 -2.06 -21.98 1.07
C LEU A 100 -2.09 -22.55 -0.35
N ASP A 101 -3.23 -22.47 -1.04
CA ASP A 101 -3.34 -22.91 -2.44
C ASP A 101 -2.51 -22.00 -3.36
N SER A 102 -1.34 -22.50 -3.77
CA SER A 102 -0.41 -21.77 -4.63
C SER A 102 -0.96 -21.42 -6.02
N ASN A 103 -2.04 -22.07 -6.47
CA ASN A 103 -2.69 -21.76 -7.75
C ASN A 103 -3.36 -20.39 -7.74
N VAL A 104 -3.74 -19.90 -6.56
CA VAL A 104 -4.37 -18.58 -6.39
C VAL A 104 -3.47 -17.48 -6.95
N TYR A 105 -2.19 -17.49 -6.61
CA TYR A 105 -1.23 -16.47 -7.04
C TYR A 105 -0.92 -16.50 -8.54
N LYS A 106 -1.21 -17.61 -9.23
CA LYS A 106 -0.90 -17.79 -10.66
C LYS A 106 -2.09 -17.50 -11.55
N TRP A 107 -3.28 -17.93 -11.13
CA TRP A 107 -4.42 -18.07 -12.03
C TRP A 107 -5.64 -17.24 -11.62
N VAL A 108 -5.69 -16.74 -10.38
CA VAL A 108 -6.86 -16.00 -9.90
C VAL A 108 -6.69 -14.51 -10.16
N ARG A 109 -7.67 -13.91 -10.83
CA ARG A 109 -7.74 -12.46 -11.00
C ARG A 109 -8.22 -11.82 -9.72
N LEU A 110 -7.71 -10.62 -9.40
CA LEU A 110 -8.05 -9.92 -8.17
C LEU A 110 -9.57 -9.71 -7.97
N ASP A 111 -10.32 -9.39 -9.03
CA ASP A 111 -11.78 -9.21 -8.91
C ASP A 111 -12.49 -10.52 -8.54
N SER A 112 -11.99 -11.67 -9.01
CA SER A 112 -12.48 -13.00 -8.63
C SER A 112 -12.11 -13.30 -7.17
N ALA A 113 -10.87 -13.01 -6.76
CA ALA A 113 -10.44 -13.17 -5.38
C ALA A 113 -11.29 -12.34 -4.41
N LEU A 114 -11.54 -11.06 -4.73
CA LEU A 114 -12.42 -10.20 -3.95
C LEU A 114 -13.85 -10.73 -3.90
N GLN A 115 -14.38 -11.29 -4.99
CA GLN A 115 -15.71 -11.89 -4.99
C GLN A 115 -15.78 -13.13 -4.10
N GLU A 116 -14.72 -13.94 -4.04
CA GLU A 116 -14.64 -15.08 -3.12
C GLU A 116 -14.61 -14.63 -1.66
N LEU A 117 -13.81 -13.63 -1.31
CA LEU A 117 -13.83 -13.04 0.03
C LEU A 117 -15.19 -12.44 0.42
N LYS A 118 -15.97 -11.97 -0.57
CA LYS A 118 -17.35 -11.49 -0.33
C LYS A 118 -18.29 -12.63 -0.05
N ASN A 119 -18.15 -13.72 -0.80
CA ASN A 119 -18.96 -14.91 -0.62
C ASN A 119 -18.70 -15.59 0.73
N SER A 120 -17.46 -15.53 1.24
CA SER A 120 -17.10 -15.98 2.59
C SER A 120 -17.37 -14.95 3.70
N GLY A 121 -17.91 -13.77 3.39
CA GLY A 121 -18.21 -12.73 4.39
C GLY A 121 -16.99 -12.01 4.99
N ILE A 122 -15.76 -12.37 4.58
CA ILE A 122 -14.52 -11.71 5.02
C ILE A 122 -14.47 -10.25 4.58
N ILE A 123 -14.96 -9.94 3.38
CA ILE A 123 -15.07 -8.55 2.90
C ILE A 123 -16.51 -8.18 2.60
N ASN A 124 -16.92 -7.00 3.05
CA ASN A 124 -18.24 -6.43 2.76
C ASN A 124 -18.12 -5.23 1.80
N LYS A 125 -19.25 -4.78 1.24
CA LYS A 125 -19.28 -3.65 0.29
C LYS A 125 -18.60 -2.37 0.84
N PRO A 126 -18.79 -1.95 2.10
CA PRO A 126 -18.05 -0.82 2.66
C PRO A 126 -16.53 -1.00 2.63
N LEU A 127 -16.01 -2.16 3.05
CA LEU A 127 -14.58 -2.46 3.10
C LEU A 127 -13.99 -2.61 1.70
N GLU A 128 -14.72 -3.22 0.77
CA GLU A 128 -14.39 -3.30 -0.65
C GLU A 128 -14.23 -1.91 -1.28
N ARG A 129 -15.15 -0.97 -1.00
CA ARG A 129 -15.02 0.41 -1.49
C ARG A 129 -13.77 1.11 -0.94
N ARG A 130 -13.42 0.86 0.32
CA ARG A 130 -12.19 1.38 0.93
C ARG A 130 -10.94 0.80 0.25
N PHE A 131 -10.91 -0.51 0.03
CA PHE A 131 -9.87 -1.21 -0.72
C PHE A 131 -9.66 -0.60 -2.12
N TYR A 132 -10.73 -0.39 -2.89
CA TYR A 132 -10.61 0.19 -4.24
C TYR A 132 -10.08 1.63 -4.22
N ARG A 133 -10.44 2.45 -3.22
CA ARG A 133 -9.89 3.81 -3.09
C ARG A 133 -8.38 3.79 -2.83
N ALA A 134 -7.91 2.93 -1.93
CA ALA A 134 -6.47 2.76 -1.69
C ALA A 134 -5.74 2.26 -2.95
N ARG A 135 -6.36 1.33 -3.68
CA ARG A 135 -5.85 0.80 -4.96
C ARG A 135 -5.79 1.86 -6.07
N GLU A 136 -6.77 2.76 -6.16
CA GLU A 136 -6.74 3.89 -7.09
C GLU A 136 -5.54 4.80 -6.84
N MET A 137 -5.24 5.09 -5.57
CA MET A 137 -4.07 5.89 -5.21
C MET A 137 -2.76 5.19 -5.64
N ARG A 138 -2.64 3.89 -5.39
CA ARG A 138 -1.54 3.07 -5.90
C ARG A 138 -1.44 3.12 -7.43
N ASN A 139 -2.56 2.97 -8.15
CA ASN A 139 -2.56 3.03 -9.61
C ASN A 139 -2.17 4.42 -10.13
N LEU A 140 -2.56 5.49 -9.42
CA LEU A 140 -2.16 6.84 -9.73
C LEU A 140 -0.64 6.98 -9.67
N VAL A 141 -0.01 6.44 -8.63
CA VAL A 141 1.46 6.45 -8.47
C VAL A 141 2.17 5.48 -9.43
N ALA A 142 1.62 4.30 -9.70
CA ALA A 142 2.22 3.33 -10.63
C ALA A 142 2.31 3.87 -12.06
N HIS A 143 1.29 4.61 -12.49
CA HIS A 143 1.27 5.26 -13.80
C HIS A 143 1.84 6.69 -13.79
N TYR A 144 2.51 7.07 -12.70
CA TYR A 144 3.01 8.42 -12.51
C TYR A 144 3.96 8.86 -13.63
N ALA A 145 4.98 8.06 -13.94
CA ALA A 145 5.97 8.40 -14.96
C ALA A 145 5.31 8.57 -16.35
N GLN A 146 4.34 7.73 -16.67
CA GLN A 146 3.59 7.79 -17.93
C GLN A 146 2.69 9.05 -18.00
N LYS A 147 1.97 9.36 -16.92
CA LYS A 147 1.15 10.58 -16.82
C LYS A 147 2.01 11.84 -16.89
N ARG A 148 3.16 11.85 -16.22
CA ARG A 148 4.15 12.94 -16.29
C ARG A 148 4.67 13.11 -17.71
N GLN A 149 5.04 12.03 -18.38
CA GLN A 149 5.53 12.08 -19.75
C GLN A 149 4.45 12.60 -20.72
N LYS A 150 3.18 12.20 -20.55
CA LYS A 150 2.06 12.71 -21.34
C LYS A 150 1.88 14.22 -21.15
N ARG A 151 1.80 14.69 -19.90
CA ARG A 151 1.68 16.13 -19.59
C ARG A 151 2.86 16.94 -20.09
N LEU A 152 4.09 16.42 -19.93
CA LEU A 152 5.29 17.08 -20.44
C LEU A 152 5.23 17.22 -21.97
N ARG A 153 4.76 16.19 -22.70
CA ARG A 153 4.56 16.25 -24.16
C ARG A 153 3.49 17.27 -24.55
N GLU A 154 2.36 17.29 -23.83
CA GLU A 154 1.28 18.27 -24.05
C GLU A 154 1.79 19.70 -23.82
N SER A 155 2.50 19.95 -22.72
CA SER A 155 3.08 21.26 -22.43
C SER A 155 4.20 21.65 -23.37
N ILE A 156 5.04 20.71 -23.83
CA ILE A 156 6.02 20.98 -24.89
C ILE A 156 5.30 21.33 -26.20
N ALA A 157 4.23 20.64 -26.55
CA ALA A 157 3.42 20.96 -27.74
C ALA A 157 2.77 22.35 -27.60
N GLU A 158 2.29 22.72 -26.42
CA GLU A 158 1.79 24.07 -26.12
C GLU A 158 2.90 25.11 -26.15
N ILE A 159 4.10 24.83 -25.66
CA ILE A 159 5.27 25.73 -25.73
C ILE A 159 5.74 25.91 -27.17
N ILE A 160 5.72 24.85 -28.00
CA ILE A 160 6.03 24.92 -29.43
C ILE A 160 4.98 25.77 -30.15
N LYS A 161 3.69 25.61 -29.83
CA LYS A 161 2.62 26.48 -30.35
C LYS A 161 2.78 27.93 -29.86
N ALA A 162 3.11 28.13 -28.59
CA ALA A 162 3.30 29.43 -27.98
C ALA A 162 4.67 30.06 -28.33
N ARG A 163 5.54 29.38 -29.07
CA ARG A 163 6.79 29.98 -29.58
C ARG A 163 6.52 31.07 -30.64
N GLU A 164 5.26 31.26 -31.03
CA GLU A 164 4.79 32.46 -31.74
C GLU A 164 4.60 33.69 -30.83
N ASP A 165 4.55 33.55 -29.48
CA ASP A 165 4.38 34.67 -28.55
C ASP A 165 5.12 34.47 -27.20
N ARG A 166 5.94 35.45 -26.81
CA ARG A 166 6.91 35.43 -25.68
C ARG A 166 6.32 35.21 -24.26
N LYS A 167 5.74 34.05 -23.94
CA LYS A 167 5.20 33.70 -22.59
C LYS A 167 5.63 32.33 -22.04
N THR A 168 6.82 31.85 -22.38
CA THR A 168 7.28 30.48 -22.09
C THR A 168 7.61 30.19 -20.61
N TYR A 169 7.96 31.20 -19.79
CA TYR A 169 8.52 30.98 -18.44
C TYR A 169 7.49 30.63 -17.35
N ALA A 170 6.25 31.13 -17.46
CA ALA A 170 5.19 30.87 -16.46
C ALA A 170 4.65 29.43 -16.52
N ILE A 171 4.67 28.81 -17.70
CA ILE A 171 4.17 27.45 -17.94
C ILE A 171 5.06 26.40 -17.27
N ILE A 172 6.38 26.62 -17.28
CA ILE A 172 7.37 25.69 -16.68
C ILE A 172 7.25 25.65 -15.15
N LYS A 173 7.03 26.80 -14.50
CA LYS A 173 6.93 26.88 -13.03
C LYS A 173 5.61 26.30 -12.49
N GLY A 174 4.55 26.27 -13.30
CA GLY A 174 3.28 25.62 -12.96
C GLY A 174 3.36 24.09 -13.00
N LEU A 175 4.33 23.51 -13.72
CA LEU A 175 4.49 22.06 -13.85
C LEU A 175 5.08 21.40 -12.61
N GLU A 176 5.81 22.12 -11.76
CA GLU A 176 6.48 21.55 -10.56
C GLU A 176 5.51 21.31 -9.38
N LYS A 177 4.40 22.06 -9.30
CA LYS A 177 3.38 21.88 -8.25
C LYS A 177 2.35 20.83 -8.68
N GLY A 178 2.32 19.69 -7.98
CA GLY A 178 1.35 18.62 -8.21
C GLY A 178 1.91 17.38 -8.93
N LEU A 179 3.24 17.25 -8.97
CA LEU A 179 3.92 16.10 -9.56
C LEU A 179 4.33 15.04 -8.53
N TRP A 180 4.35 15.27 -7.23
CA TRP A 180 4.82 14.25 -6.28
C TRP A 180 3.73 14.00 -5.24
N ALA A 181 3.58 12.74 -4.84
CA ALA A 181 2.73 12.41 -3.72
C ALA A 181 3.27 13.15 -2.49
N THR A 182 2.39 13.88 -1.81
CA THR A 182 2.78 14.62 -0.61
C THR A 182 3.00 13.65 0.55
N GLU A 183 3.71 14.12 1.58
CA GLU A 183 3.81 13.39 2.85
C GLU A 183 2.42 13.06 3.40
N GLU A 184 1.48 14.00 3.34
CA GLU A 184 0.11 13.82 3.81
C GLU A 184 -0.65 12.74 3.03
N GLU A 185 -0.53 12.73 1.69
CA GLU A 185 -1.16 11.71 0.84
C GLU A 185 -0.63 10.31 1.15
N ALA A 186 0.69 10.18 1.36
CA ALA A 186 1.29 8.90 1.73
C ALA A 186 0.88 8.47 3.14
N LEU A 187 0.86 9.38 4.11
CA LEU A 187 0.41 9.08 5.47
C LEU A 187 -1.06 8.62 5.50
N ASN A 188 -1.94 9.33 4.79
CA ASN A 188 -3.36 8.97 4.70
C ASN A 188 -3.54 7.60 4.03
N THR A 189 -2.72 7.28 3.03
CA THR A 189 -2.73 5.96 2.38
C THR A 189 -2.28 4.86 3.35
N LEU A 190 -1.21 5.09 4.12
CA LEU A 190 -0.74 4.14 5.14
C LEU A 190 -1.79 3.88 6.22
N LYS A 191 -2.46 4.94 6.71
CA LYS A 191 -3.55 4.86 7.70
C LYS A 191 -4.71 4.02 7.20
N GLU A 192 -5.20 4.33 6.00
CA GLU A 192 -6.31 3.58 5.40
C GLU A 192 -5.90 2.12 5.15
N THR A 193 -4.65 1.88 4.76
CA THR A 193 -4.09 0.54 4.55
C THR A 193 -4.04 -0.27 5.85
N ALA A 194 -3.46 0.26 6.93
CA ALA A 194 -3.47 -0.41 8.25
C ALA A 194 -4.89 -0.75 8.69
N TRP A 195 -5.82 0.19 8.54
CA TRP A 195 -7.22 -0.03 8.91
C TRP A 195 -7.87 -1.17 8.10
N ILE A 196 -7.66 -1.19 6.77
CA ILE A 196 -8.20 -2.24 5.90
C ILE A 196 -7.55 -3.59 6.23
N LEU A 197 -6.22 -3.64 6.37
CA LEU A 197 -5.47 -4.86 6.73
C LEU A 197 -6.02 -5.43 8.04
N LYS A 198 -6.09 -4.61 9.10
CA LYS A 198 -6.66 -5.00 10.39
C LYS A 198 -8.07 -5.57 10.23
N ALA A 199 -8.96 -4.83 9.57
CA ALA A 199 -10.36 -5.25 9.42
C ALA A 199 -10.51 -6.57 8.66
N LEU A 200 -9.69 -6.81 7.63
CA LEU A 200 -9.70 -8.07 6.88
C LEU A 200 -9.11 -9.22 7.71
N ILE A 201 -8.00 -8.98 8.41
CA ILE A 201 -7.34 -9.96 9.28
C ILE A 201 -8.29 -10.41 10.41
N GLU A 202 -8.94 -9.48 11.09
CA GLU A 202 -9.90 -9.80 12.17
C GLU A 202 -11.10 -10.59 11.67
N ARG A 203 -11.58 -10.30 10.45
CA ARG A 203 -12.70 -11.03 9.85
C ARG A 203 -12.28 -12.41 9.38
N ALA A 204 -11.12 -12.53 8.76
CA ALA A 204 -10.55 -13.80 8.35
C ALA A 204 -10.28 -14.72 9.55
N TYR A 205 -9.74 -14.18 10.64
CA TYR A 205 -9.57 -14.92 11.88
C TYR A 205 -10.89 -15.50 12.39
N LYS A 206 -11.97 -14.71 12.37
CA LYS A 206 -13.30 -15.21 12.73
C LYS A 206 -13.75 -16.34 11.81
N GLU A 207 -13.63 -16.16 10.50
CA GLU A 207 -14.01 -17.16 9.51
C GLU A 207 -13.23 -18.48 9.64
N PHE A 208 -11.95 -18.42 9.99
CA PHE A 208 -11.11 -19.63 10.09
C PHE A 208 -11.20 -20.34 11.45
N CYS A 209 -11.66 -19.66 12.50
CA CYS A 209 -11.65 -20.20 13.87
C CYS A 209 -13.02 -20.33 14.53
N TYR A 210 -14.10 -19.82 13.93
CA TYR A 210 -15.46 -19.85 14.46
C TYR A 210 -16.49 -20.19 13.38
#